data_AF-A0A9E3BDC4-F1
#
_entry.id   AF-A0A9E3BDC4-F1
#
_cell.length_a   1.000
_cell.length_b   1.000
_cell.length_c   1.000
_cell.angle_alpha   90.00
_cell.angle_beta   90.00
_cell.angle_gamma   90.00
#
_symmetry.space_group_name_H-M   'P 1'
#
loop_
_entity.id
_entity.type
_entity.pdbx_description
1 polymer ?
#
loop_
_entity_poly.entity_id
_entity_poly.type
_entity_poly.pdbx_seq_one_letter_code
_entity_poly.pdbx_strand_id
1 'polypeptide(L)'
;MLDASLSQQEATLVLTQTLKRLGATEPLCFSAHGNDLEIGDADDHWTWTYGDIAGMLENGTPGYKGSILIHACASQIVNFSSNLAVALENLSALNGTWAYGYNRPLASNAAFPPPDKLAQQVDLQGTQVVVKSGG
;
A
#
# COMPACT_ATOMS: atom_id res chain seq x y z
N MET A 1 -3.35 4.12 13.08
CA MET A 1 -2.25 3.26 13.54
C MET A 1 -2.87 2.01 14.10
N LEU A 2 -2.47 0.84 13.60
CA LEU A 2 -2.95 -0.44 14.13
C LEU A 2 -2.18 -0.75 15.42
N ASP A 3 -2.84 -1.42 16.35
CA ASP A 3 -2.23 -1.79 17.63
C ASP A 3 -1.26 -2.97 17.42
N ALA A 4 -0.04 -2.86 17.96
CA ALA A 4 0.99 -3.88 17.86
C ALA A 4 0.62 -5.17 18.62
N SER A 5 -0.30 -5.09 19.59
CA SER A 5 -0.74 -6.28 20.33
C SER A 5 -1.77 -7.14 19.59
N LEU A 6 -2.20 -6.73 18.40
CA LEU A 6 -3.19 -7.48 17.61
C LEU A 6 -2.57 -8.75 17.03
N SER A 7 -3.35 -9.82 16.98
CA SER A 7 -2.99 -10.97 16.14
C SER A 7 -3.10 -10.61 14.65
N GLN A 8 -2.45 -11.41 13.79
CA GLN A 8 -2.59 -11.34 12.33
C GLN A 8 -4.04 -11.20 11.86
N GLN A 9 -4.95 -12.01 12.41
CA GLN A 9 -6.36 -12.01 12.00
C GLN A 9 -7.08 -10.73 12.42
N GLU A 10 -6.83 -10.25 13.64
CA GLU A 10 -7.44 -9.01 14.14
C GLU A 10 -6.93 -7.79 13.39
N ALA A 11 -5.62 -7.70 13.15
CA ALA A 11 -5.01 -6.62 12.38
C ALA A 11 -5.60 -6.57 10.95
N THR A 12 -5.73 -7.74 10.30
CA THR A 12 -6.32 -7.87 8.95
C THR A 12 -7.76 -7.39 8.93
N LEU A 13 -8.56 -7.77 9.94
CA LEU A 13 -9.96 -7.36 10.06
C LEU A 13 -10.06 -5.84 10.27
N VAL A 14 -9.27 -5.27 11.18
CA VAL A 14 -9.29 -3.84 11.48
C VAL A 14 -8.88 -3.02 10.26
N LEU A 15 -7.83 -3.44 9.54
CA LEU A 15 -7.39 -2.76 8.33
C LEU A 15 -8.50 -2.80 7.26
N THR A 16 -9.07 -3.97 6.99
CA THR A 16 -10.16 -4.12 6.01
C THR A 16 -11.37 -3.23 6.35
N GLN A 17 -11.74 -3.15 7.62
CA GLN A 17 -12.85 -2.30 8.08
C GLN A 17 -12.52 -0.80 8.00
N THR A 18 -11.25 -0.44 8.18
CA THR A 18 -10.78 0.94 8.04
C THR A 18 -10.82 1.36 6.58
N LEU A 19 -10.37 0.50 5.66
CA LEU A 19 -10.40 0.72 4.22
C LEU A 19 -11.82 1.01 3.70
N LYS A 20 -12.85 0.36 4.26
CA LYS A 20 -14.27 0.63 3.92
C LYS A 20 -14.76 2.04 4.19
N ARG A 21 -14.03 2.82 4.99
CA ARG A 21 -14.36 4.20 5.35
C ARG A 21 -13.62 5.23 4.49
N LEU A 22 -12.69 4.77 3.66
CA LEU A 22 -11.86 5.64 2.83
C LEU A 22 -12.72 6.32 1.75
N GLY A 23 -12.58 7.64 1.61
CA GLY A 23 -13.22 8.36 0.51
C GLY A 23 -12.70 7.87 -0.85
N ALA A 24 -13.55 7.94 -1.89
CA ALA A 24 -13.23 7.39 -3.21
C ALA A 24 -11.93 7.96 -3.85
N THR A 25 -11.52 9.16 -3.46
CA THR A 25 -10.31 9.84 -3.94
C THR A 25 -9.38 10.25 -2.80
N GLU A 26 -9.67 9.83 -1.56
CA GLU A 26 -8.88 10.17 -0.39
C GLU A 26 -7.52 9.48 -0.46
N PRO A 27 -6.38 10.20 -0.40
CA PRO A 27 -5.08 9.56 -0.49
C PRO A 27 -4.85 8.56 0.65
N LEU A 28 -4.35 7.38 0.31
CA LEU A 28 -4.04 6.31 1.25
C LEU A 28 -2.54 6.20 1.46
N CYS A 29 -2.11 6.07 2.72
CA CYS A 29 -0.72 5.79 3.07
C CYS A 29 -0.64 4.57 3.98
N PHE A 30 0.14 3.56 3.56
CA PHE A 30 0.56 2.47 4.42
C PHE A 30 1.92 2.83 5.03
N SER A 31 1.93 3.09 6.33
CA SER A 31 3.16 3.35 7.09
C SER A 31 3.46 2.15 7.99
N ALA A 32 4.56 1.45 7.74
CA ALA A 32 4.85 0.16 8.37
C ALA A 32 6.36 -0.14 8.40
N HIS A 33 6.75 -1.23 9.06
CA HIS A 33 8.04 -1.88 8.84
C HIS A 33 7.92 -2.84 7.65
N GLY A 34 9.01 -3.18 6.97
CA GLY A 34 8.90 -4.21 5.94
C GLY A 34 10.09 -4.36 5.00
N ASN A 35 9.82 -5.04 3.90
CA ASN A 35 10.72 -5.31 2.79
C ASN A 35 9.91 -5.41 1.47
N ASP A 36 10.54 -5.85 0.38
CA ASP A 36 9.90 -5.96 -0.95
C ASP A 36 8.75 -6.98 -1.03
N LEU A 37 8.65 -7.88 -0.06
CA LEU A 37 7.67 -8.97 -0.03
C LEU A 37 6.52 -8.68 0.93
N GLU A 38 6.79 -8.08 2.08
CA GLU A 38 5.81 -7.85 3.14
C GLU A 38 6.01 -6.53 3.90
N ILE A 39 4.91 -6.02 4.44
CA ILE A 39 4.88 -4.88 5.38
C ILE A 39 4.10 -5.28 6.64
N GLY A 40 4.51 -4.76 7.79
CA GLY A 40 4.00 -5.25 9.06
C GLY A 40 4.31 -4.35 10.25
N ASP A 41 3.99 -4.90 11.41
CA ASP A 41 4.45 -4.39 12.69
C ASP A 41 5.97 -4.53 12.82
N ALA A 42 6.58 -3.75 13.71
CA ALA A 42 8.03 -3.77 13.93
C ALA A 42 8.51 -5.09 14.56
N ASP A 43 7.66 -5.71 15.37
CA ASP A 43 7.97 -6.89 16.18
C ASP A 43 7.39 -8.18 15.56
N ASP A 44 6.98 -8.12 14.27
CA ASP A 44 6.45 -9.25 13.49
C ASP A 44 5.19 -9.93 14.08
N HIS A 45 4.41 -9.25 14.92
CA HIS A 45 3.12 -9.76 15.41
C HIS A 45 2.11 -9.99 14.28
N TRP A 46 2.22 -9.18 13.23
CA TRP A 46 1.47 -9.32 11.99
C TRP A 46 2.27 -8.75 10.82
N THR A 47 2.16 -9.42 9.67
CA THR A 47 2.71 -8.97 8.39
C THR A 47 1.71 -9.22 7.27
N TRP A 48 1.80 -8.43 6.21
CA TRP A 48 1.00 -8.60 5.00
C TRP A 48 1.91 -8.55 3.79
N THR A 49 1.74 -9.54 2.93
CA THR A 49 2.30 -9.47 1.60
C THR A 49 1.59 -8.39 0.77
N TYR A 50 2.20 -7.96 -0.33
CA TYR A 50 1.50 -7.10 -1.30
C TYR A 50 0.21 -7.74 -1.84
N GLY A 51 0.11 -9.07 -1.87
CA GLY A 51 -1.10 -9.80 -2.26
C GLY A 51 -2.22 -9.68 -1.22
N ASP A 52 -1.88 -9.79 0.06
CA ASP A 52 -2.85 -9.62 1.15
C ASP A 52 -3.42 -8.19 1.15
N ILE A 53 -2.54 -7.19 0.98
CA ILE A 53 -2.95 -5.78 0.86
C ILE A 53 -3.84 -5.58 -0.37
N ALA A 54 -3.50 -6.15 -1.52
CA ALA A 54 -4.31 -6.06 -2.73
C ALA A 54 -5.72 -6.64 -2.51
N GLY A 55 -5.83 -7.82 -1.88
CA GLY A 55 -7.12 -8.45 -1.56
C GLY A 55 -7.94 -7.62 -0.56
N MET A 56 -7.30 -7.01 0.45
CA MET A 56 -7.98 -6.11 1.38
C MET A 56 -8.46 -4.82 0.69
N LEU A 57 -7.69 -4.28 -0.24
CA LEU A 57 -8.04 -3.10 -1.02
C LEU A 57 -9.21 -3.38 -1.97
N GLU A 58 -9.18 -4.49 -2.71
CA GLU A 58 -10.28 -4.92 -3.58
C GLU A 58 -11.60 -5.00 -2.81
N ASN A 59 -11.59 -5.68 -1.66
CA ASN A 59 -12.79 -5.90 -0.86
C ASN A 59 -13.20 -4.68 -0.02
N GLY A 60 -12.23 -3.88 0.40
CA GLY A 60 -12.43 -2.74 1.29
C GLY A 60 -12.77 -1.45 0.56
N THR A 61 -12.34 -1.28 -0.69
CA THR A 61 -12.40 0.01 -1.40
C THR A 61 -12.93 -0.10 -2.84
N PRO A 62 -14.13 -0.66 -3.06
CA PRO A 62 -14.65 -0.83 -4.41
C PRO A 62 -14.76 0.52 -5.14
N GLY A 63 -14.14 0.62 -6.31
CA GLY A 63 -14.16 1.82 -7.15
C GLY A 63 -13.24 2.96 -6.72
N TYR A 64 -12.37 2.75 -5.72
CA TYR A 64 -11.39 3.74 -5.29
C TYR A 64 -10.42 4.17 -6.41
N LYS A 65 -10.06 5.45 -6.39
CA LYS A 65 -9.26 6.16 -7.40
C LYS A 65 -8.18 7.08 -6.79
N GLY A 66 -8.07 7.12 -5.46
CA GLY A 66 -7.03 7.89 -4.80
C GLY A 66 -5.64 7.29 -5.01
N SER A 67 -4.59 8.06 -4.77
CA SER A 67 -3.22 7.55 -4.78
C SER A 67 -2.94 6.69 -3.54
N ILE A 68 -2.09 5.69 -3.69
CA ILE A 68 -1.60 4.86 -2.59
C ILE A 68 -0.11 5.14 -2.41
N LEU A 69 0.32 5.44 -1.19
CA LEU A 69 1.72 5.56 -0.80
C LEU A 69 2.12 4.39 0.11
N ILE A 70 3.21 3.71 -0.23
CA ILE A 70 3.89 2.73 0.60
C ILE A 70 5.07 3.43 1.28
N HIS A 71 4.87 3.82 2.53
CA HIS A 71 5.86 4.46 3.40
C HIS A 71 6.37 3.44 4.42
N ALA A 72 7.03 2.39 3.91
CA ALA A 72 7.56 1.32 4.74
C ALA A 72 9.04 1.57 5.04
N CYS A 73 9.41 1.55 6.32
CA CYS A 73 10.79 1.69 6.72
C CYS A 73 11.53 0.37 6.50
N ALA A 74 12.56 0.44 5.65
CA ALA A 74 13.29 -0.73 5.20
C ALA A 74 14.67 -0.34 4.69
N SER A 75 15.61 -1.27 4.83
CA SER A 75 16.92 -1.20 4.20
C SER A 75 16.89 -1.51 2.71
N GLN A 76 15.86 -2.21 2.22
CA GLN A 76 15.72 -2.65 0.82
C GLN A 76 14.25 -2.77 0.38
N ILE A 77 13.49 -1.67 0.40
CA ILE A 77 12.24 -1.60 -0.37
C ILE A 77 12.50 -0.82 -1.64
N VAL A 78 12.33 -1.49 -2.77
CA VAL A 78 12.42 -0.92 -4.11
C VAL A 78 11.16 -1.27 -4.91
N ASN A 79 10.53 -2.43 -4.66
CA ASN A 79 9.54 -3.02 -5.56
C ASN A 79 8.18 -3.31 -4.93
N PHE A 80 7.99 -3.18 -3.62
CA PHE A 80 6.69 -3.49 -2.99
C PHE A 80 5.51 -2.75 -3.65
N SER A 81 5.64 -1.45 -3.95
CA SER A 81 4.59 -0.67 -4.61
C SER A 81 4.28 -1.17 -6.03
N SER A 82 5.29 -1.59 -6.78
CA SER A 82 5.14 -2.17 -8.11
C SER A 82 4.48 -3.55 -8.05
N ASN A 83 4.89 -4.39 -7.11
CA ASN A 83 4.29 -5.71 -6.87
C ASN A 83 2.82 -5.59 -6.44
N LEU A 84 2.50 -4.61 -5.60
CA LEU A 84 1.13 -4.29 -5.22
C LEU A 84 0.29 -3.88 -6.43
N ALA A 85 0.81 -3.01 -7.29
CA ALA A 85 0.10 -2.60 -8.50
C ALA A 85 -0.20 -3.82 -9.40
N VAL A 86 0.79 -4.69 -9.64
CA VAL A 86 0.60 -5.94 -10.40
C VAL A 86 -0.41 -6.89 -9.74
N ALA A 87 -0.39 -7.00 -8.41
CA ALA A 87 -1.38 -7.81 -7.70
C ALA A 87 -2.81 -7.26 -7.89
N LEU A 88 -3.01 -5.95 -7.83
CA LEU A 88 -4.30 -5.30 -8.11
C LEU A 88 -4.74 -5.48 -9.57
N GLU A 89 -3.82 -5.43 -10.52
CA GLU A 89 -4.09 -5.71 -11.93
C GLU A 89 -4.63 -7.13 -12.14
N ASN A 90 -3.99 -8.12 -11.49
CA ASN A 90 -4.40 -9.52 -11.57
C ASN A 90 -5.78 -9.77 -10.95
N LEU A 91 -6.16 -8.98 -9.95
CA LEU A 91 -7.51 -8.98 -9.36
C LEU A 91 -8.52 -8.15 -10.17
N SER A 92 -8.11 -7.49 -11.26
CA SER A 92 -8.94 -6.54 -11.99
C SER A 92 -9.50 -5.41 -11.09
N ALA A 93 -8.79 -5.08 -10.02
CA ALA A 93 -9.21 -4.14 -9.01
C ALA A 93 -8.55 -2.76 -9.23
N LEU A 94 -9.21 -1.71 -8.75
CA LEU A 94 -8.63 -0.35 -8.64
C LEU A 94 -7.98 0.21 -9.92
N ASN A 95 -8.45 -0.18 -11.11
CA ASN A 95 -7.89 0.27 -12.40
C ASN A 95 -7.69 1.80 -12.47
N GLY A 96 -6.50 2.21 -12.88
CA GLY A 96 -6.07 3.61 -13.01
C GLY A 96 -5.48 4.22 -11.73
N THR A 97 -5.56 3.54 -10.59
CA THR A 97 -4.97 3.98 -9.32
C THR A 97 -3.45 3.92 -9.40
N TRP A 98 -2.77 4.91 -8.80
CA TRP A 98 -1.32 4.95 -8.69
C TRP A 98 -0.86 4.44 -7.33
N ALA A 99 0.08 3.49 -7.33
CA ALA A 99 0.83 3.07 -6.16
C ALA A 99 2.24 3.66 -6.20
N TYR A 100 2.61 4.39 -5.15
CA TYR A 100 3.92 5.00 -5.00
C TYR A 100 4.70 4.29 -3.89
N GLY A 101 5.99 4.08 -4.09
CA GLY A 101 6.91 3.60 -3.07
C GLY A 101 8.27 4.28 -3.23
N TYR A 102 9.07 4.28 -2.18
CA TYR A 102 10.43 4.81 -2.27
C TYR A 102 11.32 3.87 -3.07
N ASN A 103 12.18 4.43 -3.92
CA ASN A 103 13.20 3.68 -4.69
C ASN A 103 14.55 3.58 -3.95
N ARG A 104 14.52 3.82 -2.63
CA ARG A 104 15.70 3.87 -1.77
C ARG A 104 15.32 3.45 -0.35
N PRO A 105 16.31 3.11 0.49
CA PRO A 105 16.07 2.87 1.91
C PRO A 105 15.37 4.06 2.58
N LEU A 106 14.48 3.76 3.53
CA LEU A 106 13.68 4.74 4.25
C LEU A 106 13.86 4.55 5.76
N ALA A 107 14.26 5.61 6.45
CA ALA A 107 14.32 5.62 7.91
C ALA A 107 12.90 5.69 8.50
N SER A 108 12.71 5.12 9.69
CA SER A 108 11.41 5.12 10.39
C SER A 108 10.87 6.51 10.72
N ASN A 109 11.74 7.52 10.79
CA ASN A 109 11.39 8.92 11.04
C ASN A 109 11.31 9.78 9.77
N ALA A 110 11.32 9.16 8.58
CA ALA A 110 11.18 9.90 7.34
C ALA A 110 9.84 10.66 7.29
N ALA A 111 9.88 11.87 6.76
CA ALA A 111 8.69 12.70 6.62
C ALA A 111 7.80 12.21 5.47
N PHE A 112 6.49 12.28 5.68
CA PHE A 112 5.51 12.00 4.64
C PHE A 112 5.52 13.10 3.57
N PRO A 113 5.59 12.74 2.28
CA PRO A 113 5.48 13.68 1.20
C PRO A 113 4.02 14.18 1.09
N PRO A 114 3.79 15.41 0.59
CA PRO A 114 2.44 15.89 0.31
C PRO A 114 1.72 14.98 -0.69
N PRO A 115 0.47 14.53 -0.42
CA PRO A 115 -0.23 13.58 -1.29
C PRO A 115 -0.47 14.09 -2.72
N ASP A 116 -0.61 15.39 -2.91
CA ASP A 116 -0.79 16.04 -4.22
C ASP A 116 0.52 16.17 -5.02
N LYS A 117 1.67 15.87 -4.39
CA LYS A 117 3.01 16.00 -4.98
C LYS A 117 3.76 14.69 -5.09
N LEU A 118 3.11 13.54 -4.91
CA LEU A 118 3.76 12.22 -4.98
C LEU A 118 4.47 12.00 -6.33
N ALA A 119 3.82 12.34 -7.44
CA ALA A 119 4.40 12.22 -8.79
C ALA A 119 5.59 13.15 -9.06
N GLN A 120 5.82 14.16 -8.20
CA GLN A 120 6.93 15.11 -8.32
C GLN A 120 8.11 14.75 -7.42
N GLN A 121 7.96 13.75 -6.54
CA GLN A 121 9.04 13.32 -5.66
C GLN A 121 10.02 12.45 -6.45
N VAL A 122 11.26 12.91 -6.58
CA VAL A 122 12.33 12.19 -7.30
C VAL A 122 12.69 10.85 -6.66
N ASP A 123 12.43 10.72 -5.36
CA ASP A 123 12.71 9.52 -4.57
C ASP A 123 11.54 8.51 -4.58
N LEU A 124 10.42 8.84 -5.23
CA LEU A 124 9.28 7.95 -5.37
C LEU A 124 9.23 7.34 -6.77
N GLN A 125 8.98 6.04 -6.80
CA GLN A 125 8.57 5.32 -8.00
C GLN A 125 7.05 5.13 -7.95
N GLY A 126 6.37 5.66 -8.96
CA GLY A 126 4.94 5.45 -9.17
C GLY A 126 4.69 4.36 -10.19
N THR A 127 3.79 3.43 -9.87
CA THR A 127 3.30 2.38 -10.77
C THR A 127 1.78 2.49 -10.85
N GLN A 128 1.25 2.67 -12.05
CA GLN A 128 -0.19 2.72 -12.26
C GLN A 128 -0.74 1.30 -12.42
N VAL A 129 -1.86 1.02 -11.76
CA VAL A 129 -2.64 -0.21 -11.97
C VAL A 129 -3.31 -0.12 -13.34
N VAL A 130 -2.93 -1.00 -14.27
CA VAL A 130 -3.53 -1.10 -15.61
C VAL A 130 -4.20 -2.45 -15.79
N VAL A 131 -5.50 -2.51 -15.53
CA VAL A 131 -6.30 -3.72 -15.77
C VAL A 131 -6.44 -3.91 -17.28
N LYS A 132 -5.96 -5.04 -17.79
CA LYS A 132 -6.09 -5.38 -19.21
C LYS A 132 -7.57 -5.62 -19.51
N SER A 133 -8.15 -4.76 -20.34
CA SER A 133 -9.45 -5.02 -20.96
C SER A 133 -9.31 -6.31 -21.77
N GLY A 134 -10.07 -7.36 -21.43
CA GLY A 134 -10.15 -8.56 -22.26
C GLY A 134 -10.53 -8.17 -23.69
N GLY A 135 -9.69 -8.53 -24.66
CA GLY A 135 -9.97 -8.40 -26.08
C GLY A 135 -10.89 -9.49 -26.59
#